data_AF-A0A971LM03-F1
#
_entry.id   AF-A0A971LM03-F1
#
_cell.length_a   1.000
_cell.length_b   1.000
_cell.length_c   1.000
_cell.angle_alpha   90.00
_cell.angle_beta   90.00
_cell.angle_gamma   90.00
#
_symmetry.space_group_name_H-M   'P 1'
#
loop_
_entity.id
_entity.type
_entity.pdbx_description
1 polymer ?
#
loop_
_entity_poly.entity_id
_entity_poly.type
_entity_poly.pdbx_seq_one_letter_code
_entity_poly.pdbx_strand_id
1 'polypeptide(L)'
;MFKFGISYYTMEDGVRLPQSGVDIRLLRPGEGWNDGKKLREQGPQSGYYEIAVENEADCGYYEIWDDLNAAQGRFSGKSCSIGKLDARGLQNNCIYSNHVQDGAITAGKVANNSIGANHLQEAQLPLSKLVFELQDEKDGIGDRSQGSPASCRDDTSIKHRLKQKYGQEPLVILINRCNCHIYLGDIRMEGDQVNVTLMIGNNFDAQLADYQLLVLPL
;
A
#
# COMPACT_ATOMS: atom_id res chain seq x y z
N MET A 1 19.27 19.83 -3.87
CA MET A 1 19.62 20.90 -2.92
C MET A 1 18.57 21.99 -3.04
N PHE A 2 17.81 22.23 -1.97
CA PHE A 2 16.82 23.31 -1.91
C PHE A 2 17.39 24.48 -1.10
N LYS A 3 16.97 25.71 -1.42
CA LYS A 3 17.39 26.90 -0.67
C LYS A 3 16.15 27.67 -0.23
N PHE A 4 16.24 28.25 0.96
CA PHE A 4 15.28 29.21 1.44
C PHE A 4 16.02 30.46 1.89
N GLY A 5 15.52 31.62 1.48
CA GLY A 5 16.08 32.91 1.84
C GLY A 5 14.99 33.89 2.26
N ILE A 6 15.29 34.74 3.24
CA ILE A 6 14.40 35.78 3.72
C ILE A 6 15.18 37.04 4.07
N SER A 7 14.62 38.20 3.75
CA SER A 7 15.17 39.50 4.15
C SER A 7 14.36 40.11 5.28
N TYR A 8 15.05 40.67 6.26
CA TYR A 8 14.48 41.45 7.34
C TYR A 8 14.91 42.91 7.16
N TYR A 9 13.94 43.84 7.21
CA TYR A 9 14.19 45.26 7.06
C TYR A 9 13.20 46.09 7.89
N THR A 10 13.62 47.28 8.29
CA THR A 10 12.71 48.35 8.77
C THR A 10 12.45 49.34 7.64
N MET A 11 11.38 50.12 7.77
CA MET A 11 11.12 51.27 6.92
C MET A 11 11.39 52.53 7.72
N GLU A 12 12.38 53.31 7.31
CA GLU A 12 12.70 54.62 7.89
C GLU A 12 12.70 55.65 6.77
N ASP A 13 11.86 56.68 6.88
CA ASP A 13 11.68 57.73 5.87
C ASP A 13 11.48 57.22 4.43
N GLY A 14 10.79 56.08 4.29
CA GLY A 14 10.52 55.45 2.98
C GLY A 14 11.67 54.61 2.42
N VAL A 15 12.77 54.48 3.14
CA VAL A 15 13.93 53.65 2.78
C VAL A 15 13.88 52.32 3.54
N ARG A 16 14.19 51.21 2.85
CA ARG A 16 14.37 49.90 3.49
C ARG A 16 15.77 49.83 4.09
N LEU A 17 15.85 49.74 5.40
CA LEU A 17 17.11 49.51 6.11
C LEU A 17 17.21 48.04 6.53
N PRO A 18 18.32 47.35 6.23
CA PRO A 18 18.48 45.94 6.59
C PRO A 18 18.55 45.77 8.11
N GLN A 19 17.82 44.80 8.63
CA GLN A 19 17.97 44.37 10.02
C GLN A 19 18.96 43.21 10.07
N SER A 20 20.18 43.52 10.49
CA SER A 20 21.30 42.57 10.60
C SER A 20 21.41 41.98 12.01
N GLY A 21 22.06 40.81 12.13
CA GLY A 21 22.28 40.15 13.42
C GLY A 21 21.08 39.40 14.01
N VAL A 22 19.95 39.29 13.30
CA VAL A 22 18.76 38.55 13.75
C VAL A 22 19.03 37.04 13.73
N ASP A 23 18.71 36.33 14.83
CA ASP A 23 18.68 34.86 14.81
C ASP A 23 17.35 34.42 14.20
N ILE A 24 17.40 33.84 13.00
CA ILE A 24 16.22 33.35 12.28
C ILE A 24 16.34 31.84 12.14
N ARG A 25 15.25 31.13 12.44
CA ARG A 25 15.22 29.67 12.40
C ARG A 25 13.97 29.16 11.71
N LEU A 26 14.13 28.04 11.02
CA LEU A 26 13.04 27.23 10.50
C LEU A 26 12.70 26.14 11.50
N LEU A 27 11.48 26.15 12.02
CA LEU A 27 10.99 25.17 13.01
C LEU A 27 9.87 24.31 12.45
N ARG A 28 9.93 23.02 12.80
CA ARG A 28 8.83 22.06 12.84
C ARG A 28 7.62 22.66 13.58
N PRO A 29 6.34 22.55 13.16
CA PRO A 29 5.25 22.78 14.11
C PRO A 29 5.44 21.93 15.37
N GLY A 30 5.53 22.59 16.53
CA GLY A 30 5.78 21.95 17.83
C GLY A 30 7.26 21.70 18.19
N GLU A 31 8.23 22.04 17.33
CA GLU A 31 9.65 21.99 17.70
C GLU A 31 10.03 23.13 18.66
N GLY A 32 11.06 22.91 19.47
CA GLY A 32 11.64 23.96 20.33
C GLY A 32 12.57 24.89 19.55
N TRP A 33 12.74 26.12 20.04
CA TRP A 33 13.65 27.13 19.47
C TRP A 33 15.07 26.61 19.18
N ASN A 34 15.62 25.85 20.11
CA ASN A 34 16.99 25.33 20.00
C ASN A 34 17.13 24.23 18.95
N ASP A 35 16.04 23.55 18.59
CA ASP A 35 16.00 22.50 17.58
C ASP A 35 15.84 23.08 16.15
N GLY A 36 15.44 24.35 16.06
CA GLY A 36 15.23 25.06 14.81
C GLY A 36 16.47 25.18 13.94
N LYS A 37 16.29 25.04 12.63
CA LYS A 37 17.36 25.17 11.64
C LYS A 37 17.70 26.64 11.42
N LYS A 38 18.86 27.07 11.92
CA LYS A 38 19.31 28.47 11.84
C LYS A 38 19.72 28.89 10.43
N LEU A 39 19.17 30.01 9.97
CA LEU A 39 19.60 30.69 8.75
C LEU A 39 20.88 31.47 9.00
N ARG A 40 21.69 31.64 7.96
CA ARG A 40 22.92 32.43 7.98
C ARG A 40 22.73 33.72 7.20
N GLU A 41 23.12 34.83 7.81
CA GLU A 41 23.16 36.13 7.14
C GLU A 41 24.20 36.09 6.00
N GLN A 42 23.82 36.55 4.82
CA GLN A 42 24.62 36.51 3.60
C GLN A 42 25.29 37.87 3.36
N GLY A 43 26.48 38.02 3.93
CA GLY A 43 27.29 39.22 3.81
C GLY A 43 27.08 40.20 4.98
N PRO A 44 28.06 41.07 5.25
CA PRO A 44 28.00 41.99 6.39
C PRO A 44 26.83 42.95 6.29
N GLN A 45 26.03 43.06 7.35
CA GLN A 45 24.91 44.02 7.45
C GLN A 45 23.88 43.91 6.31
N SER A 46 23.74 42.73 5.72
CA SER A 46 22.85 42.54 4.56
C SER A 46 21.38 42.49 4.96
N GLY A 47 21.06 42.03 6.18
CA GLY A 47 19.70 41.69 6.59
C GLY A 47 19.07 40.60 5.71
N TYR A 48 19.86 39.88 4.90
CA TYR A 48 19.42 38.77 4.06
C TYR A 48 19.96 37.47 4.62
N TYR A 49 19.06 36.53 4.90
CA TYR A 49 19.37 35.28 5.58
C TYR A 49 19.02 34.11 4.68
N GLU A 50 19.90 33.14 4.59
CA GLU A 50 19.70 31.92 3.80
C GLU A 50 20.00 30.66 4.59
N ILE A 51 19.32 29.58 4.23
CA ILE A 51 19.68 28.22 4.58
C ILE A 51 19.59 27.31 3.36
N ALA A 52 20.54 26.39 3.24
CA ALA A 52 20.49 25.30 2.28
C ALA A 52 20.02 24.01 2.96
N VAL A 53 19.09 23.33 2.31
CA VAL A 53 18.58 22.02 2.70
C VAL A 53 19.12 20.99 1.70
N GLU A 54 20.03 20.16 2.19
CA GLU A 54 20.75 19.18 1.37
C GLU A 54 20.10 17.79 1.43
N ASN A 55 19.55 17.40 2.59
CA ASN A 55 18.89 16.12 2.78
C ASN A 55 17.39 16.22 2.50
N GLU A 56 16.84 15.23 1.79
CA GLU A 56 15.40 15.17 1.52
C GLU A 56 14.57 15.04 2.81
N ALA A 57 15.11 14.40 3.86
CA ALA A 57 14.46 14.28 5.17
C ALA A 57 14.27 15.64 5.91
N ASP A 58 15.02 16.66 5.49
CA ASP A 58 14.94 18.04 5.98
C ASP A 58 14.08 18.94 5.09
N CYS A 59 13.47 18.38 4.04
CA CYS A 59 12.39 19.05 3.32
C CYS A 59 11.09 18.99 4.14
N GLY A 60 10.19 19.93 3.89
CA GLY A 60 8.89 19.96 4.53
C GLY A 60 8.35 21.36 4.74
N TYR A 61 7.30 21.42 5.57
CA TYR A 61 6.70 22.66 6.04
C TYR A 61 7.43 23.17 7.28
N TYR A 62 7.72 24.47 7.31
CA TYR A 62 8.40 25.14 8.41
C TYR A 62 7.70 26.43 8.80
N GLU A 63 7.66 26.68 10.10
CA GLU A 63 7.41 28.00 10.67
C GLU A 63 8.72 28.80 10.70
N ILE A 64 8.64 30.10 10.38
CA ILE A 64 9.79 31.00 10.45
C ILE A 64 9.73 31.70 11.81
N TRP A 65 10.73 31.46 12.63
CA TRP A 65 10.87 32.07 13.96
C TRP A 65 12.07 33.01 13.97
N ASP A 66 11.96 34.10 14.72
CA ASP A 66 13.03 35.07 14.93
C ASP A 66 13.09 35.58 16.38
N ASP A 67 14.23 36.17 16.75
CA ASP A 67 14.49 36.67 18.10
C ASP A 67 14.19 38.17 18.29
N LEU A 68 13.63 38.86 17.29
CA LEU A 68 13.41 40.31 17.32
C LEU A 68 12.59 40.78 18.53
N ASN A 69 11.60 39.98 18.93
CA ASN A 69 10.65 40.33 19.99
C ASN A 69 10.71 39.36 21.18
N ALA A 70 11.63 38.39 21.17
CA ALA A 70 11.80 37.41 22.23
C ALA A 70 13.17 36.71 22.13
N ALA A 71 13.97 36.73 23.20
CA ALA A 71 15.31 36.12 23.21
C ALA A 71 15.33 34.59 22.98
N GLN A 72 14.19 33.91 23.17
CA GLN A 72 14.02 32.48 22.90
C GLN A 72 13.25 32.21 21.59
N GLY A 73 13.23 33.21 20.70
CA GLY A 73 12.50 33.15 19.44
C GLY A 73 10.99 33.24 19.61
N ARG A 74 10.32 33.75 18.58
CA ARG A 74 8.87 33.67 18.42
C ARG A 74 8.52 33.42 16.96
N PHE A 75 7.40 32.74 16.73
CA PHE A 75 6.80 32.64 15.41
C PHE A 75 6.57 34.03 14.81
N SER A 76 7.14 34.28 13.63
CA SER A 76 7.06 35.56 12.93
C SER A 76 5.70 35.81 12.24
N GLY A 77 4.80 34.82 12.28
CA GLY A 77 3.58 34.82 11.48
C GLY A 77 3.76 34.31 10.05
N LYS A 78 4.99 33.93 9.66
CA LYS A 78 5.31 33.48 8.31
C LYS A 78 5.73 32.01 8.31
N SER A 79 5.34 31.29 7.26
CA SER A 79 5.74 29.91 7.03
C SER A 79 6.34 29.73 5.64
N CYS A 80 7.06 28.64 5.45
CA CYS A 80 7.58 28.25 4.15
C CYS A 80 7.48 26.74 3.95
N SER A 81 7.54 26.32 2.70
CA SER A 81 7.71 24.91 2.33
C SER A 81 8.99 24.78 1.52
N ILE A 82 9.85 23.86 1.91
CA ILE A 82 11.13 23.61 1.25
C ILE A 82 11.10 22.19 0.71
N GLY A 83 11.30 22.04 -0.61
CA GLY A 83 11.28 20.73 -1.26
C GLY A 83 9.92 20.03 -1.17
N LYS A 84 9.94 18.70 -0.98
CA LYS A 84 8.71 17.91 -0.82
C LYS A 84 8.08 18.15 0.56
N LEU A 85 6.76 18.23 0.60
CA LEU A 85 6.02 18.27 1.85
C LEU A 85 6.13 16.92 2.55
N ASP A 86 6.43 16.91 3.84
CA ASP A 86 6.40 15.70 4.64
C ASP A 86 5.13 15.63 5.50
N ALA A 87 4.85 14.45 6.05
CA ALA A 87 3.63 14.20 6.81
C ALA A 87 3.53 15.03 8.10
N ARG A 88 4.65 15.62 8.60
CA ARG A 88 4.67 16.45 9.82
C ARG A 88 3.98 17.79 9.63
N GLY A 89 3.89 18.30 8.39
CA GLY A 89 3.09 19.48 8.05
C GLY A 89 1.60 19.19 7.83
N LEU A 90 1.20 17.92 7.83
CA LEU A 90 -0.16 17.48 7.57
C LEU A 90 -0.89 17.25 8.89
N GLN A 91 -2.03 17.93 9.07
CA GLN A 91 -2.91 17.67 10.20
C GLN A 91 -3.60 16.30 10.04
N ASN A 92 -4.06 15.71 11.14
CA ASN A 92 -4.89 14.50 11.08
C ASN A 92 -6.08 14.72 10.14
N ASN A 93 -6.31 13.77 9.23
CA ASN A 93 -7.41 13.78 8.26
C ASN A 93 -7.38 14.92 7.21
N CYS A 94 -6.24 15.57 6.96
CA CYS A 94 -6.18 16.65 5.97
C CYS A 94 -6.03 16.19 4.51
N ILE A 95 -5.83 14.89 4.26
CA ILE A 95 -5.79 14.31 2.91
C ILE A 95 -7.17 13.73 2.59
N TYR A 96 -7.95 14.48 1.83
CA TYR A 96 -9.26 14.08 1.32
C TYR A 96 -9.16 13.45 -0.07
N SER A 97 -10.24 12.83 -0.54
CA SER A 97 -10.28 12.16 -1.85
C SER A 97 -9.91 13.11 -3.00
N ASN A 98 -10.33 14.37 -2.96
CA ASN A 98 -10.00 15.38 -3.98
C ASN A 98 -8.52 15.81 -4.00
N HIS A 99 -7.71 15.42 -3.00
CA HIS A 99 -6.26 15.65 -2.99
C HIS A 99 -5.50 14.51 -3.69
N VAL A 100 -6.15 13.38 -3.98
CA VAL A 100 -5.54 12.20 -4.59
C VAL A 100 -6.13 12.03 -5.99
N GLN A 101 -5.30 12.17 -7.02
CA GLN A 101 -5.71 11.90 -8.39
C GLN A 101 -6.01 10.41 -8.60
N ASP A 102 -6.90 10.11 -9.54
CA ASP A 102 -7.17 8.73 -9.96
C ASP A 102 -5.87 8.02 -10.38
N GLY A 103 -5.66 6.81 -9.85
CA GLY A 103 -4.45 6.03 -10.10
C GLY A 103 -3.18 6.54 -9.41
N ALA A 104 -3.24 7.61 -8.61
CA ALA A 104 -2.06 8.14 -7.92
C ALA A 104 -1.46 7.14 -6.90
N ILE A 105 -2.29 6.31 -6.27
CA ILE A 105 -1.86 5.24 -5.36
C ILE A 105 -1.83 3.91 -6.11
N THR A 106 -0.68 3.60 -6.70
CA THR A 106 -0.42 2.33 -7.39
C THR A 106 0.03 1.24 -6.42
N ALA A 107 -0.04 -0.04 -6.82
CA ALA A 107 0.42 -1.17 -6.00
C ALA A 107 1.84 -0.97 -5.44
N GLY A 108 2.80 -0.51 -6.26
CA GLY A 108 4.18 -0.27 -5.81
C GLY A 108 4.37 0.89 -4.81
N LYS A 109 3.32 1.69 -4.54
CA LYS A 109 3.32 2.76 -3.52
C LYS A 109 2.72 2.29 -2.19
N VAL A 110 2.12 1.10 -2.16
CA VAL A 110 1.57 0.48 -0.95
C VAL A 110 2.64 -0.44 -0.38
N ALA A 111 3.07 -0.19 0.85
CA ALA A 111 4.05 -1.04 1.50
C ALA A 111 3.45 -2.42 1.79
N ASN A 112 4.29 -3.46 1.75
CA ASN A 112 3.85 -4.82 2.08
C ASN A 112 3.20 -4.84 3.47
N ASN A 113 2.03 -5.49 3.56
CA ASN A 113 1.24 -5.63 4.79
C ASN A 113 0.69 -4.32 5.40
N SER A 114 0.76 -3.18 4.71
CA SER A 114 0.22 -1.92 5.26
C SER A 114 -1.32 -1.85 5.27
N ILE A 115 -1.99 -2.72 4.50
CA ILE A 115 -3.45 -2.82 4.43
C ILE A 115 -3.89 -4.16 5.04
N GLY A 116 -4.10 -4.16 6.35
CA GLY A 116 -4.71 -5.28 7.09
C GLY A 116 -6.24 -5.28 7.08
N ALA A 117 -6.84 -6.33 7.65
CA ALA A 117 -8.30 -6.53 7.70
C ALA A 117 -9.07 -5.35 8.32
N ASN A 118 -8.49 -4.67 9.32
CA ASN A 118 -9.09 -3.49 9.95
C ASN A 118 -9.21 -2.26 9.03
N HIS A 119 -8.52 -2.26 7.88
CA HIS A 119 -8.64 -1.22 6.85
C HIS A 119 -9.70 -1.56 5.79
N LEU A 120 -10.24 -2.78 5.81
CA LEU A 120 -11.22 -3.28 4.85
C LEU A 120 -12.59 -3.31 5.55
N GLN A 121 -13.63 -2.76 4.91
CA GLN A 121 -14.99 -2.94 5.42
C GLN A 121 -15.43 -4.39 5.20
N GLU A 122 -15.87 -5.05 6.27
CA GLU A 122 -16.20 -6.49 6.31
C GLU A 122 -17.18 -6.95 5.22
N ALA A 123 -18.02 -6.07 4.69
CA ALA A 123 -19.07 -6.41 3.73
C ALA A 123 -18.74 -6.13 2.24
N GLN A 124 -17.52 -5.67 1.91
CA GLN A 124 -17.23 -5.15 0.56
C GLN A 124 -16.15 -5.90 -0.24
N LEU A 125 -15.69 -7.05 0.22
CA LEU A 125 -14.76 -7.90 -0.55
C LEU A 125 -15.54 -9.03 -1.23
N PRO A 126 -16.12 -8.80 -2.42
CA PRO A 126 -16.77 -9.89 -3.15
C PRO A 126 -15.72 -10.94 -3.54
N LEU A 127 -16.16 -12.19 -3.73
CA LEU A 127 -15.30 -13.28 -4.18
C LEU A 127 -14.51 -12.91 -5.45
N SER A 128 -15.06 -12.07 -6.34
CA SER A 128 -14.39 -11.55 -7.55
C SER A 128 -13.14 -10.69 -7.29
N LYS A 129 -12.90 -10.28 -6.04
CA LYS A 129 -11.70 -9.56 -5.60
C LYS A 129 -10.72 -10.44 -4.84
N LEU A 130 -11.11 -11.68 -4.50
CA LEU A 130 -10.20 -12.65 -3.91
C LEU A 130 -9.27 -13.21 -4.99
N VAL A 131 -8.04 -13.52 -4.60
CA VAL A 131 -7.15 -14.32 -5.44
C VAL A 131 -7.61 -15.77 -5.28
N PHE A 132 -8.06 -16.36 -6.38
CA PHE A 132 -8.47 -17.76 -6.43
C PHE A 132 -8.12 -18.34 -7.80
N GLU A 133 -8.07 -19.67 -7.86
CA GLU A 133 -8.01 -20.40 -9.12
C GLU A 133 -9.34 -21.13 -9.34
N LEU A 134 -9.83 -21.13 -10.58
CA LEU A 134 -10.93 -21.98 -11.01
C LEU A 134 -10.41 -22.98 -12.04
N GLN A 135 -10.64 -24.26 -11.81
CA GLN A 135 -10.40 -25.34 -12.76
C GLN A 135 -11.68 -26.15 -12.96
N ASP A 136 -11.79 -26.84 -14.07
CA ASP A 136 -13.00 -27.59 -14.44
C ASP A 136 -12.69 -29.07 -14.68
N GLU A 137 -13.71 -29.82 -15.05
CA GLU A 137 -13.62 -31.26 -15.26
C GLU A 137 -12.59 -31.69 -16.30
N LYS A 138 -12.18 -30.78 -17.20
CA LYS A 138 -11.27 -31.07 -18.33
C LYS A 138 -9.82 -31.32 -17.91
N ASP A 139 -9.48 -30.96 -16.67
CA ASP A 139 -8.13 -31.17 -16.11
C ASP A 139 -8.06 -32.45 -15.24
N GLY A 140 -9.21 -33.06 -14.93
CA GLY A 140 -9.26 -34.31 -14.16
C GLY A 140 -9.27 -35.54 -15.06
N ILE A 141 -8.45 -36.53 -14.69
CA ILE A 141 -8.31 -37.79 -15.41
C ILE A 141 -8.92 -38.94 -14.60
N GLY A 142 -9.84 -39.68 -15.21
CA GLY A 142 -10.45 -40.87 -14.63
C GLY A 142 -9.44 -42.01 -14.41
N ASP A 143 -9.56 -42.74 -13.31
CA ASP A 143 -8.62 -43.80 -12.93
C ASP A 143 -8.64 -45.04 -13.83
N ARG A 144 -9.73 -45.32 -14.55
CA ARG A 144 -9.88 -46.50 -15.41
C ARG A 144 -9.99 -46.12 -16.87
N SER A 145 -10.84 -45.16 -17.19
CA SER A 145 -11.01 -44.63 -18.54
C SER A 145 -9.76 -43.90 -19.03
N GLN A 146 -8.95 -43.38 -18.11
CA GLN A 146 -7.82 -42.49 -18.39
C GLN A 146 -8.23 -41.26 -19.24
N GLY A 147 -9.52 -40.90 -19.19
CA GLY A 147 -10.11 -39.84 -19.99
C GLY A 147 -10.47 -38.60 -19.18
N SER A 148 -10.72 -37.50 -19.90
CA SER A 148 -11.24 -36.26 -19.37
C SER A 148 -12.34 -35.68 -20.29
N PRO A 149 -13.52 -35.30 -19.77
CA PRO A 149 -13.97 -35.51 -18.40
C PRO A 149 -14.03 -37.00 -18.04
N ALA A 150 -13.84 -37.34 -16.77
CA ALA A 150 -13.91 -38.72 -16.32
C ALA A 150 -15.32 -39.31 -16.54
N SER A 151 -15.38 -40.62 -16.83
CA SER A 151 -16.64 -41.35 -16.96
C SER A 151 -17.20 -41.63 -15.58
N CYS A 152 -18.39 -41.13 -15.28
CA CYS A 152 -19.08 -41.43 -14.02
C CYS A 152 -19.38 -42.93 -13.89
N ARG A 153 -19.51 -43.65 -15.00
CA ARG A 153 -19.86 -45.07 -15.03
C ARG A 153 -18.66 -45.98 -14.89
N ASP A 154 -17.55 -45.60 -15.52
CA ASP A 154 -16.39 -46.49 -15.62
C ASP A 154 -15.38 -46.21 -14.52
N ASP A 155 -15.20 -44.94 -14.15
CA ASP A 155 -14.19 -44.50 -13.19
C ASP A 155 -14.72 -44.53 -11.74
N THR A 156 -13.79 -44.78 -10.81
CA THR A 156 -14.07 -44.72 -9.36
C THR A 156 -13.42 -43.52 -8.68
N SER A 157 -12.41 -42.95 -9.32
CA SER A 157 -11.73 -41.74 -8.86
C SER A 157 -11.24 -40.91 -10.03
N ILE A 158 -11.08 -39.60 -9.78
CA ILE A 158 -10.57 -38.61 -10.72
C ILE A 158 -9.33 -38.00 -10.09
N LYS A 159 -8.19 -38.11 -10.79
CA LYS A 159 -6.96 -37.41 -10.41
C LYS A 159 -6.93 -36.05 -11.09
N HIS A 160 -6.92 -34.98 -10.31
CA HIS A 160 -6.90 -33.61 -10.80
C HIS A 160 -5.66 -32.90 -10.26
N ARG A 161 -4.73 -32.53 -11.13
CA ARG A 161 -3.51 -31.82 -10.76
C ARG A 161 -3.75 -30.32 -10.91
N LEU A 162 -3.61 -29.55 -9.83
CA LEU A 162 -3.78 -28.10 -9.92
C LEU A 162 -2.68 -27.47 -10.78
N LYS A 163 -3.03 -26.53 -11.65
CA LYS A 163 -2.06 -25.85 -12.54
C LYS A 163 -1.11 -24.93 -11.76
N GLN A 164 -1.58 -24.30 -10.69
CA GLN A 164 -0.74 -23.44 -9.85
C GLN A 164 0.08 -24.24 -8.83
N LYS A 165 1.18 -23.63 -8.41
CA LYS A 165 2.03 -24.08 -7.31
C LYS A 165 1.66 -23.33 -6.03
N TYR A 166 1.66 -24.03 -4.90
CA TYR A 166 1.26 -23.51 -3.61
C TYR A 166 2.36 -23.74 -2.57
N GLY A 167 2.62 -22.73 -1.74
CA GLY A 167 3.60 -22.84 -0.64
C GLY A 167 3.10 -23.66 0.55
N GLN A 168 1.79 -23.83 0.67
CA GLN A 168 1.11 -24.66 1.65
C GLN A 168 -0.21 -25.19 1.07
N GLU A 169 -0.88 -26.11 1.77
CA GLU A 169 -2.10 -26.76 1.27
C GLU A 169 -3.22 -25.72 1.12
N PRO A 170 -3.77 -25.51 -0.10
CA PRO A 170 -4.83 -24.52 -0.30
C PRO A 170 -6.18 -25.07 0.13
N LEU A 171 -7.14 -24.16 0.36
CA LEU A 171 -8.54 -24.55 0.51
C LEU A 171 -9.12 -24.88 -0.87
N VAL A 172 -9.50 -26.14 -1.09
CA VAL A 172 -10.15 -26.61 -2.33
C VAL A 172 -11.64 -26.82 -2.09
N ILE A 173 -12.47 -26.19 -2.91
CA ILE A 173 -13.93 -26.32 -2.87
C ILE A 173 -14.38 -26.98 -4.16
N LEU A 174 -15.01 -28.16 -4.03
CA LEU A 174 -15.66 -28.86 -5.14
C LEU A 174 -17.06 -28.29 -5.38
N ILE A 175 -17.30 -27.87 -6.62
CA ILE A 175 -18.61 -27.45 -7.12
C ILE A 175 -19.08 -28.52 -8.10
N ASN A 176 -19.97 -29.40 -7.64
CA ASN A 176 -20.55 -30.43 -8.48
C ASN A 176 -21.64 -29.83 -9.40
N ARG A 177 -21.53 -30.07 -10.72
CA ARG A 177 -22.45 -29.53 -11.74
C ARG A 177 -23.20 -30.61 -12.50
N CYS A 178 -23.03 -31.89 -12.13
CA CYS A 178 -23.77 -33.00 -12.71
C CYS A 178 -24.54 -33.80 -11.66
N ASN A 179 -25.44 -34.66 -12.13
CA ASN A 179 -26.12 -35.66 -11.29
C ASN A 179 -25.23 -36.91 -11.10
N CYS A 180 -23.94 -36.71 -10.82
CA CYS A 180 -23.02 -37.72 -10.33
C CYS A 180 -22.64 -37.40 -8.90
N HIS A 181 -22.59 -38.37 -7.99
CA HIS A 181 -22.09 -38.11 -6.65
C HIS A 181 -20.55 -38.00 -6.68
N ILE A 182 -20.03 -36.78 -6.77
CA ILE A 182 -18.60 -36.48 -6.74
C ILE A 182 -18.27 -35.83 -5.40
N TYR A 183 -17.22 -36.31 -4.73
CA TYR A 183 -16.76 -35.74 -3.46
C TYR A 183 -15.22 -35.69 -3.39
N LEU A 184 -14.69 -34.77 -2.59
CA LEU A 184 -13.26 -34.68 -2.32
C LEU A 184 -12.84 -35.91 -1.50
N GLY A 185 -11.93 -36.70 -2.05
CA GLY A 185 -11.34 -37.85 -1.37
C GLY A 185 -10.06 -37.47 -0.61
N ASP A 186 -9.15 -36.80 -1.31
CA ASP A 186 -7.84 -36.43 -0.76
C ASP A 186 -7.26 -35.21 -1.47
N ILE A 187 -6.46 -34.43 -0.76
CA ILE A 187 -5.68 -33.31 -1.29
C ILE A 187 -4.24 -33.53 -0.81
N ARG A 188 -3.31 -33.68 -1.75
CA ARG A 188 -1.90 -33.94 -1.42
C ARG A 188 -0.99 -32.92 -2.05
N MET A 189 0.00 -32.49 -1.27
CA MET A 189 1.13 -31.72 -1.75
C MET A 189 2.33 -32.63 -2.07
N GLU A 190 2.93 -32.43 -3.23
CA GLU A 190 4.20 -33.00 -3.65
C GLU A 190 5.17 -31.85 -3.94
N GLY A 191 5.90 -31.42 -2.90
CA GLY A 191 6.63 -30.14 -2.95
C GLY A 191 5.66 -28.96 -3.00
N ASP A 192 5.72 -28.15 -4.04
CA ASP A 192 4.80 -27.03 -4.28
C ASP A 192 3.63 -27.39 -5.20
N GLN A 193 3.56 -28.64 -5.67
CA GLN A 193 2.51 -29.13 -6.55
C GLN A 193 1.35 -29.72 -5.74
N VAL A 194 0.11 -29.36 -6.07
CA VAL A 194 -1.08 -29.93 -5.42
C VAL A 194 -1.78 -30.90 -6.37
N ASN A 195 -2.10 -32.09 -5.86
CA ASN A 195 -2.93 -33.10 -6.51
C ASN A 195 -4.21 -33.32 -5.69
N VAL A 196 -5.36 -33.18 -6.33
CA VAL A 196 -6.68 -33.42 -5.76
C VAL A 196 -7.20 -34.74 -6.30
N THR A 197 -7.64 -35.62 -5.40
CA THR A 197 -8.36 -36.85 -5.75
C THR A 197 -9.83 -36.64 -5.46
N LEU A 198 -10.65 -36.71 -6.51
CA LEU A 198 -12.10 -36.77 -6.39
C LEU A 198 -12.54 -38.22 -6.45
N MET A 199 -13.53 -38.57 -5.66
CA MET A 199 -14.12 -39.90 -5.66
C MET A 199 -15.50 -39.84 -6.33
N ILE A 200 -15.82 -40.89 -7.07
CA ILE A 200 -17.12 -41.07 -7.70
C ILE A 200 -17.90 -42.09 -6.86
N GLY A 201 -18.97 -41.63 -6.19
CA GLY A 201 -19.90 -42.46 -5.44
C GLY A 201 -20.95 -43.10 -6.34
N ASN A 202 -21.78 -43.99 -5.79
CA ASN A 202 -22.84 -44.71 -6.53
C ASN A 202 -24.16 -43.92 -6.63
N ASN A 203 -25.08 -44.37 -7.49
CA ASN A 203 -26.43 -43.84 -7.75
C ASN A 203 -26.45 -42.48 -8.44
N PHE A 204 -26.34 -42.51 -9.77
CA PHE A 204 -26.25 -41.31 -10.61
C PHE A 204 -26.79 -41.57 -12.03
N ASP A 205 -27.24 -40.51 -12.69
CA ASP A 205 -27.75 -40.56 -14.07
C ASP A 205 -26.78 -39.95 -15.09
N ALA A 206 -25.78 -39.20 -14.62
CA ALA A 206 -24.78 -38.57 -15.48
C ALA A 206 -23.83 -39.61 -16.12
N GLN A 207 -23.41 -39.35 -17.36
CA GLN A 207 -22.42 -40.19 -18.05
C GLN A 207 -20.99 -39.73 -17.80
N LEU A 208 -20.76 -38.42 -17.87
CA LEU A 208 -19.47 -37.78 -17.66
C LEU A 208 -19.53 -36.88 -16.43
N ALA A 209 -18.40 -36.77 -15.74
CA ALA A 209 -18.27 -35.86 -14.61
C ALA A 209 -18.30 -34.42 -15.13
N ASP A 210 -19.06 -33.56 -14.45
CA ASP A 210 -19.05 -32.11 -14.64
C ASP A 210 -18.91 -31.46 -13.27
N TYR A 211 -17.80 -30.75 -13.06
CA TYR A 211 -17.47 -30.10 -11.80
C TYR A 211 -16.55 -28.90 -12.02
N GLN A 212 -16.45 -28.05 -11.00
CA GLN A 212 -15.38 -27.07 -10.87
C GLN A 212 -14.66 -27.22 -9.54
N LEU A 213 -13.39 -26.88 -9.53
CA LEU A 213 -12.61 -26.67 -8.31
C LEU A 213 -12.36 -25.17 -8.17
N LEU A 214 -12.84 -24.60 -7.06
CA LEU A 214 -12.45 -23.28 -6.59
C LEU A 214 -11.33 -23.46 -5.56
N VAL A 215 -10.16 -22.92 -5.86
CA VAL A 215 -8.97 -23.07 -5.01
C VAL A 215 -8.56 -21.71 -4.46
N LEU A 216 -8.50 -21.62 -3.14
CA LEU A 216 -8.10 -20.42 -2.40
C LEU A 216 -6.71 -20.66 -1.80
N PRO A 217 -5.67 -19.88 -2.19
CA PRO A 217 -4.38 -19.95 -1.53
C PRO A 217 -4.52 -19.49 -0.09
N LEU A 218 -3.83 -20.18 0.82
CA LEU A 218 -3.76 -19.85 2.25
C LEU A 218 -2.41 -19.20 2.57
#